data_AF-A0A101C7E9-F1
#
_entry.id   AF-A0A101C7E9-F1
#
_cell.length_a   1.000
_cell.length_b   1.000
_cell.length_c   1.000
_cell.angle_alpha   90.00
_cell.angle_beta   90.00
_cell.angle_gamma   90.00
#
_symmetry.space_group_name_H-M   'P 1'
#
loop_
_entity.id
_entity.type
_entity.pdbx_description
1 polymer ?
#
loop_
_entity_poly.entity_id
_entity_poly.type
_entity_poly.pdbx_seq_one_letter_code
_entity_poly.pdbx_strand_id
1 'polypeptide(L)'
;MKIKPNFIALLTYLPAKDGVKIAPVSSGYRSLIKFPFDLEFYIGAQTFSGDDLVFPGDTATAEIALLKSEYITGKIYEGLDFDFFEGENLIGHGVVTKTINPDEVDDFED
;
A
#
# COMPACT_ATOMS: atom_id res chain seq x y z
N MET A 1 16.92 -8.11 1.99
CA MET A 1 15.70 -8.95 1.90
C MET A 1 14.60 -8.09 1.30
N LYS A 2 14.01 -8.49 0.16
CA LYS A 2 12.75 -7.90 -0.30
C LYS A 2 11.65 -8.37 0.65
N ILE A 3 10.88 -7.44 1.22
CA ILE A 3 9.73 -7.79 2.04
C ILE A 3 8.67 -8.34 1.09
N LYS A 4 8.13 -9.53 1.35
CA LYS A 4 7.10 -10.11 0.48
C LYS A 4 5.84 -9.22 0.53
N PRO A 5 5.27 -8.86 -0.61
CA PRO A 5 4.03 -8.09 -0.64
C PRO A 5 2.85 -8.96 -0.18
N ASN A 6 1.89 -8.32 0.48
CA ASN A 6 0.64 -8.93 0.92
C ASN A 6 -0.47 -8.80 -0.12
N PHE A 7 -0.45 -7.70 -0.88
CA PHE A 7 -1.45 -7.43 -1.91
C PHE A 7 -0.93 -6.38 -2.91
N ILE A 8 -1.61 -6.29 -4.04
CA ILE A 8 -1.48 -5.20 -5.01
C ILE A 8 -2.65 -4.25 -4.79
N ALA A 9 -2.39 -2.94 -4.86
CA ALA A 9 -3.41 -1.92 -4.74
C ALA A 9 -3.25 -0.83 -5.80
N LEU A 10 -4.36 -0.18 -6.11
CA LEU A 10 -4.37 1.11 -6.79
C LEU A 10 -4.37 2.20 -5.71
N LEU A 11 -3.34 3.04 -5.70
CA LEU A 11 -3.17 4.12 -4.74
C LEU A 11 -3.45 5.45 -5.42
N THR A 12 -4.31 6.27 -4.81
CA THR A 12 -4.57 7.65 -5.23
C THR A 12 -4.01 8.59 -4.18
N TYR A 13 -2.97 9.34 -4.55
CA TYR A 13 -2.38 10.35 -3.69
C TYR A 13 -3.21 11.63 -3.70
N LEU A 14 -3.42 12.23 -2.54
CA LEU A 14 -4.09 13.53 -2.47
C LEU A 14 -3.22 14.59 -3.18
N PRO A 15 -3.84 15.55 -3.89
CA PRO A 15 -3.10 16.62 -4.54
C PRO A 15 -2.45 17.54 -3.50
N ALA A 16 -1.32 18.15 -3.83
CA ALA A 16 -0.53 18.97 -2.90
C ALA A 16 -1.31 20.14 -2.27
N LYS A 17 -2.38 20.62 -2.91
CA LYS A 17 -3.27 21.67 -2.38
C LYS A 17 -4.17 21.18 -1.23
N ASP A 18 -4.47 19.88 -1.20
CA ASP A 18 -5.41 19.25 -0.27
C ASP A 18 -4.68 18.29 0.70
N GLY A 19 -3.40 18.01 0.46
CA GLY A 19 -2.59 17.06 1.22
C GLY A 19 -1.34 17.68 1.83
N VAL A 20 -0.82 17.04 2.89
CA VAL A 20 0.41 17.46 3.59
C VAL A 20 1.67 17.11 2.79
N LYS A 21 1.54 16.19 1.82
CA LYS A 21 2.66 15.74 0.99
C LYS A 21 2.78 16.59 -0.26
N ILE A 22 3.89 17.32 -0.36
CA ILE A 22 4.19 18.23 -1.49
C ILE A 22 5.29 17.71 -2.42
N ALA A 23 6.01 16.67 -1.99
CA ALA A 23 7.11 16.05 -2.74
C ALA A 23 6.69 14.67 -3.25
N PRO A 24 7.21 14.23 -4.42
CA PRO A 24 6.95 12.90 -4.94
C PRO A 24 7.57 11.82 -4.04
N VAL A 25 7.07 10.60 -4.20
CA VAL A 25 7.59 9.41 -3.50
C VAL A 25 8.10 8.37 -4.49
N SER A 26 9.07 7.58 -4.07
CA SER A 26 9.61 6.46 -4.83
C SER A 26 9.31 5.13 -4.15
N SER A 27 9.54 4.03 -4.87
CA SER A 27 9.48 2.69 -4.31
C SER A 27 10.32 2.56 -3.03
N GLY A 28 9.80 1.81 -2.06
CA GLY A 28 10.34 1.70 -0.71
C GLY A 28 9.76 2.72 0.28
N TYR A 29 8.94 3.67 -0.18
CA TYR A 29 8.21 4.58 0.70
C TYR A 29 7.33 3.81 1.68
N ARG A 30 7.31 4.24 2.94
CA ARG A 30 6.55 3.61 4.03
C ARG A 30 5.54 4.59 4.58
N SER A 31 4.28 4.18 4.60
CA SER A 31 3.17 4.95 5.16
C SER A 31 2.47 4.15 6.25
N LEU A 32 1.73 4.86 7.10
CA LEU A 32 0.74 4.23 7.95
C LEU A 32 -0.49 3.91 7.10
N ILE A 33 -1.07 2.73 7.28
CA ILE A 33 -2.28 2.25 6.61
C ILE A 33 -3.33 1.99 7.67
N LYS A 34 -4.56 2.44 7.41
CA LYS A 34 -5.71 2.16 8.24
C LYS A 34 -6.78 1.47 7.42
N PHE A 35 -7.18 0.28 7.88
CA PHE A 35 -8.28 -0.46 7.29
C PHE A 35 -9.61 -0.11 7.98
N PRO A 36 -10.75 -0.22 7.29
CA PRO A 36 -12.05 0.11 7.88
C PRO A 36 -12.53 -0.91 8.93
N PHE A 37 -11.90 -2.09 9.00
CA PHE A 37 -12.31 -3.17 9.91
C PHE A 37 -11.68 -3.09 11.30
N ASP A 38 -10.73 -2.19 11.53
CA ASP A 38 -10.13 -1.96 12.86
C ASP A 38 -9.73 -0.49 13.06
N LEU A 39 -9.21 -0.20 14.27
CA LEU A 39 -8.78 1.13 14.67
C LEU A 39 -7.25 1.29 14.64
N GLU A 40 -6.53 0.24 14.23
CA GLU A 40 -5.07 0.17 14.31
C GLU A 40 -4.42 0.78 13.07
N PHE A 41 -3.15 1.16 13.22
CA PHE A 41 -2.30 1.56 12.09
C PHE A 41 -1.28 0.48 11.78
N TYR A 42 -1.14 0.19 10.49
CA TYR A 42 -0.17 -0.76 9.95
C TYR A 42 0.89 -0.02 9.16
N ILE A 43 2.16 -0.41 9.29
CA ILE A 43 3.20 0.13 8.40
C ILE A 43 3.20 -0.68 7.10
N GLY A 44 2.92 -0.01 5.99
CA GLY A 44 2.99 -0.58 4.64
C GLY A 44 4.13 0.04 3.84
N ALA A 45 5.01 -0.80 3.30
CA ALA A 45 5.99 -0.40 2.29
C ALA A 45 5.37 -0.53 0.90
N GLN A 46 5.59 0.49 0.07
CA GLN A 46 5.01 0.58 -1.27
C GLN A 46 6.08 0.36 -2.33
N THR A 47 5.82 -0.53 -3.28
CA THR A 47 6.67 -0.76 -4.46
C THR A 47 5.85 -0.48 -5.71
N PHE A 48 6.16 0.59 -6.43
CA PHE A 48 5.40 1.02 -7.60
C PHE A 48 5.79 0.21 -8.84
N SER A 49 4.79 -0.11 -9.65
CA SER A 49 4.98 -0.77 -10.94
C SER A 49 5.07 0.28 -12.04
N GLY A 50 6.27 0.55 -12.53
CA GLY A 50 6.51 1.35 -13.75
C GLY A 50 7.06 2.76 -13.51
N ASP A 51 6.66 3.43 -12.43
CA ASP A 51 7.09 4.80 -12.14
C ASP A 51 8.21 4.87 -11.10
N ASP A 52 9.26 5.62 -11.41
CA ASP A 52 10.35 5.91 -10.46
C ASP A 52 9.87 6.86 -9.33
N LEU A 53 8.90 7.72 -9.65
CA LEU A 53 8.33 8.73 -8.76
C LEU A 53 6.82 8.87 -8.98
N VAL A 54 6.06 8.87 -7.89
CA VAL A 54 4.62 9.15 -7.87
C VAL A 54 4.41 10.53 -7.23
N PHE A 55 3.76 11.44 -7.95
CA PHE A 55 3.55 12.81 -7.49
C PHE A 55 2.23 12.97 -6.72
N PRO A 56 2.10 13.99 -5.85
CA PRO A 56 0.81 14.32 -5.24
C PRO A 56 -0.28 14.54 -6.28
N GLY A 57 -1.41 13.87 -6.14
CA GLY A 57 -2.52 13.89 -7.09
C GLY A 57 -2.52 12.72 -8.10
N ASP A 58 -1.41 12.00 -8.21
CA ASP A 58 -1.32 10.85 -9.12
C ASP A 58 -2.03 9.62 -8.56
N THR A 59 -2.33 8.71 -9.49
CA THR A 59 -2.76 7.36 -9.18
C THR A 59 -1.71 6.37 -9.67
N ALA A 60 -1.29 5.44 -8.83
CA ALA A 60 -0.27 4.46 -9.15
C ALA A 60 -0.64 3.06 -8.65
N THR A 61 -0.26 2.04 -9.42
CA THR A 61 -0.36 0.64 -8.98
C THR A 61 0.87 0.28 -8.16
N ALA A 62 0.67 -0.24 -6.96
CA ALA A 62 1.75 -0.62 -6.06
C ALA A 62 1.52 -2.00 -5.42
N GLU A 63 2.62 -2.73 -5.26
CA GLU A 63 2.70 -3.83 -4.31
C GLU A 63 2.85 -3.27 -2.90
N ILE A 64 2.02 -3.74 -1.97
CA ILE A 64 2.04 -3.34 -0.57
C ILE A 64 2.54 -4.48 0.30
N ALA A 65 3.64 -4.22 1.03
CA ALA A 65 4.19 -5.14 2.02
C ALA A 65 3.98 -4.58 3.42
N LEU A 66 3.15 -5.24 4.22
CA LEU A 66 2.84 -4.88 5.60
C LEU A 66 3.87 -5.50 6.55
N LEU A 67 4.44 -4.69 7.45
CA LEU A 67 5.52 -5.15 8.34
C LEU A 67 5.06 -6.11 9.46
N LYS A 68 3.77 -6.13 9.79
CA LYS A 68 3.15 -7.01 10.81
C LYS A 68 1.69 -7.26 10.42
N SER A 69 1.45 -8.32 9.64
CA SER A 69 0.13 -8.58 9.01
C SER A 69 -0.53 -9.88 9.44
N GLU A 70 0.13 -10.68 10.27
CA GLU A 70 -0.27 -12.05 10.60
C GLU A 70 -1.69 -12.15 11.17
N TYR A 71 -2.14 -11.09 11.86
CA TYR A 71 -3.46 -11.04 12.49
C TYR A 71 -4.58 -10.54 11.57
N ILE A 72 -4.25 -10.05 10.36
CA ILE A 72 -5.20 -9.41 9.45
C ILE A 72 -5.20 -9.99 8.04
N THR A 73 -4.29 -10.91 7.70
CA THR A 73 -4.19 -11.51 6.35
C THR A 73 -5.53 -12.03 5.82
N GLY A 74 -6.34 -12.70 6.65
CA GLY A 74 -7.66 -13.22 6.24
C GLY A 74 -8.79 -12.19 6.15
N LYS A 75 -8.52 -10.91 6.43
CA LYS A 75 -9.50 -9.81 6.40
C LYS A 75 -9.31 -8.89 5.20
N ILE A 76 -8.19 -9.00 4.50
CA ILE A 76 -7.88 -8.23 3.30
C ILE A 76 -8.45 -8.99 2.09
N TYR A 77 -9.23 -8.32 1.26
CA TYR A 77 -9.86 -8.90 0.07
C TYR A 77 -9.86 -7.89 -1.08
N GLU A 78 -10.01 -8.38 -2.31
CA GLU A 78 -10.10 -7.52 -3.50
C GLU A 78 -11.31 -6.59 -3.44
N GLY A 79 -11.10 -5.30 -3.72
CA GLY A 79 -12.08 -4.24 -3.58
C GLY A 79 -12.13 -3.62 -2.18
N LEU A 80 -11.32 -4.08 -1.22
CA LEU A 80 -11.23 -3.42 0.08
C LEU A 80 -10.56 -2.04 -0.05
N ASP A 81 -11.29 -1.01 0.35
CA ASP A 81 -10.74 0.34 0.50
C ASP A 81 -9.92 0.47 1.79
N PHE A 82 -8.89 1.32 1.75
CA PHE A 82 -8.09 1.72 2.91
C PHE A 82 -7.55 3.12 2.75
N ASP A 83 -7.18 3.73 3.87
CA ASP A 83 -6.55 5.05 3.89
C ASP A 83 -5.07 4.92 4.27
N PHE A 84 -4.24 5.81 3.73
CA PHE A 84 -2.83 5.86 4.11
C PHE A 84 -2.34 7.27 4.47
N PHE A 85 -1.43 7.31 5.43
CA PHE A 85 -1.08 8.51 6.21
C PHE A 85 0.44 8.68 6.34
N GLU A 86 0.85 9.94 6.54
CA GLU A 86 2.16 10.35 7.00
C GLU A 86 2.02 11.02 8.37
N GLY A 87 2.39 10.29 9.43
CA GLY A 87 2.00 10.66 10.79
C GLY A 87 0.47 10.63 10.93
N GLU A 88 -0.12 11.73 11.42
CA GLU A 88 -1.58 11.87 11.57
C GLU A 88 -2.27 12.40 10.30
N ASN A 89 -1.51 12.70 9.25
CA ASN A 89 -2.04 13.37 8.07
C ASN A 89 -2.42 12.34 7.01
N LEU A 90 -3.67 12.38 6.56
CA LEU A 90 -4.12 11.60 5.40
C LEU A 90 -3.37 12.08 4.15
N ILE A 91 -2.78 11.16 3.41
CA ILE A 91 -2.03 11.48 2.18
C ILE A 91 -2.59 10.77 0.94
N GLY A 92 -3.51 9.82 1.10
CA GLY A 92 -4.18 9.19 -0.01
C GLY A 92 -5.09 8.04 0.40
N HIS A 93 -5.75 7.50 -0.62
CA HIS A 93 -6.68 6.39 -0.53
C HIS A 93 -6.19 5.24 -1.41
N GLY A 94 -6.39 4.02 -0.95
CA GLY A 94 -6.05 2.83 -1.70
C GLY A 94 -7.24 1.88 -1.82
N VAL A 95 -7.25 1.12 -2.90
CA VAL A 95 -8.15 -0.02 -3.08
C VAL A 95 -7.33 -1.24 -3.42
N VAL A 96 -7.56 -2.33 -2.70
CA VAL A 96 -6.90 -3.62 -2.97
C VAL A 96 -7.41 -4.14 -4.31
N THR A 97 -6.50 -4.35 -5.27
CA THR A 97 -6.85 -4.87 -6.61
C THR A 97 -6.55 -6.35 -6.76
N LYS A 98 -5.62 -6.89 -5.97
CA LYS A 98 -5.30 -8.32 -5.93
C LYS A 98 -4.70 -8.72 -4.59
N THR A 99 -5.21 -9.77 -3.95
CA THR A 99 -4.56 -10.36 -2.77
C THR A 99 -3.44 -11.30 -3.19
N ILE A 100 -2.33 -11.35 -2.42
CA ILE A 100 -1.23 -12.28 -2.67
C ILE A 100 -1.23 -13.32 -1.55
N ASN A 101 -1.53 -14.57 -1.90
CA ASN A 101 -1.44 -15.66 -0.94
C ASN A 101 0.03 -16.02 -0.71
N PRO A 102 0.49 -16.12 0.55
CA PRO A 102 1.86 -16.51 0.85
C PRO A 102 2.20 -17.93 0.37
N ASP A 103 1.19 -18.77 0.13
CA ASP A 103 1.31 -20.16 -0.34
C ASP A 103 1.36 -20.30 -1.87
N GLU A 104 1.19 -19.21 -2.63
CA GLU A 104 1.23 -19.22 -4.12
C GLU A 104 2.64 -19.04 -4.71
N VAL A 105 3.69 -19.20 -3.90
CA VAL A 105 5.08 -18.99 -4.33
C VAL A 105 5.93 -20.21 -4.00
N ASP A 106 5.76 -21.32 -4.74
CA ASP A 106 6.80 -22.37 -4.83
C ASP A 106 6.65 -23.39 -6.00
N ASP A 107 6.22 -22.98 -7.20
CA ASP A 107 6.15 -23.90 -8.36
C ASP A 107 6.93 -23.43 -9.60
N PHE A 108 7.99 -22.62 -9.42
CA PHE A 108 8.95 -22.34 -10.49
C PHE A 108 10.39 -22.47 -10.00
N GLU A 109 10.77 -23.71 -9.67
CA GLU A 109 12.16 -24.15 -9.81
C GLU A 109 12.27 -24.97 -11.11
N ASP A 110 12.88 -24.39 -12.14
CA ASP A 110 13.50 -25.11 -13.27
C ASP A 110 15.02 -25.11 -13.08
#